data_AF-A0A2E3IER7-F1
#
_entry.id   AF-A0A2E3IER7-F1
#
_cell.length_a   1.000
_cell.length_b   1.000
_cell.length_c   1.000
_cell.angle_alpha   90.00
_cell.angle_beta   90.00
_cell.angle_gamma   90.00
#
_symmetry.space_group_name_H-M   'P 1'
#
loop_
_entity.id
_entity.type
_entity.pdbx_description
1 polymer ?
#
loop_
_entity_poly.entity_id
_entity_poly.type
_entity_poly.pdbx_seq_one_letter_code
_entity_poly.pdbx_strand_id
1 'polypeptide(L)'
;MVISKQLFILAFFTHLAVIAPGETAQTTEREAEPGTEPATISGSLYLDPWQIEKEFLLTPLALQEWLELELQPDSLLSPEHRNSLKPVIGKFLAARCPVSIRDEPVPFTLDRINFIQPDSLEFIPISPDQTVTAGETWISVVFSTPQSDHRQALQLMWDLMPQAPDSVTIKVADPEGTRKFELSRLNPALNVRGRFHPNARTPPPLPPSIVDSPPSLLTLPWMSVLLLAAATLWGLRLLHARKKSLLRTTAIILIGLGAIPARAISIKVPLKNTWNAVSDTDAMEILDPLLRRIYHSFNYTNQEQQYEELSLAASGEALTPIFLELQRTLRSRERDGSRVRVNTINISACTVSDLKERPGFEALCEWQASGRVGHWGHFHDRTNSYNATFIIEPSSGTWKITRLDLHGRERNPDAQQSAPRLPE
;
A
#
# COMPACT_ATOMS: atom_id res chain seq x y z
N MET A 1 41.58 -12.41 -5.44
CA MET A 1 41.24 -10.98 -5.53
C MET A 1 39.91 -10.83 -6.28
N VAL A 2 38.83 -11.37 -5.69
CA VAL A 2 37.45 -11.32 -6.20
C VAL A 2 36.55 -11.38 -4.97
N ILE A 3 36.49 -10.29 -4.20
CA ILE A 3 35.53 -10.11 -3.10
C ILE A 3 35.14 -8.63 -3.13
N SER A 4 34.34 -8.23 -4.10
CA SER A 4 33.67 -6.92 -4.10
C SER A 4 32.56 -6.96 -5.15
N LYS A 5 31.35 -7.35 -4.71
CA LYS A 5 30.06 -7.11 -5.37
C LYS A 5 28.85 -7.61 -4.57
N GLN A 6 29.04 -8.42 -3.53
CA GLN A 6 27.94 -8.93 -2.70
C GLN A 6 27.64 -8.14 -1.41
N LEU A 7 28.43 -7.10 -1.07
CA LEU A 7 28.26 -6.36 0.19
C LEU A 7 27.43 -5.05 0.07
N PHE A 8 26.84 -4.75 -1.09
CA PHE A 8 26.06 -3.52 -1.29
C PHE A 8 24.53 -3.71 -1.34
N ILE A 9 24.02 -4.88 -0.97
CA ILE A 9 22.58 -5.20 -1.03
C ILE A 9 21.88 -5.06 0.35
N LEU A 10 22.61 -4.72 1.42
CA LEU A 10 22.09 -4.78 2.80
C LEU A 10 21.76 -3.43 3.46
N ALA A 11 21.28 -2.44 2.69
CA ALA A 11 20.91 -1.13 3.26
C ALA A 11 19.70 -0.41 2.61
N PHE A 12 18.90 -1.05 1.75
CA PHE A 12 17.98 -0.29 0.86
C PHE A 12 16.48 -0.61 0.90
N PHE A 13 15.98 -1.40 1.86
CA PHE A 13 14.55 -1.73 1.90
C PHE A 13 14.00 -1.72 3.33
N THR A 14 13.60 -0.52 3.78
CA THR A 14 12.90 -0.23 5.05
C THR A 14 11.70 0.71 4.87
N HIS A 15 11.22 0.94 3.64
CA HIS A 15 10.46 2.15 3.34
C HIS A 15 9.10 1.97 2.66
N LEU A 16 8.65 0.72 2.47
CA LEU A 16 7.36 0.52 1.80
C LEU A 16 6.16 0.59 2.77
N ALA A 17 6.35 0.36 4.07
CA ALA A 17 5.32 0.71 5.06
C ALA A 17 5.77 0.78 6.53
N VAL A 18 7.03 1.17 6.82
CA VAL A 18 7.43 1.51 8.19
C VAL A 18 6.74 2.80 8.64
N ILE A 19 5.63 2.65 9.36
CA ILE A 19 5.18 3.60 10.38
C ILE A 19 6.03 3.28 11.62
N ALA A 20 7.15 3.96 11.78
CA ALA A 20 7.88 3.98 13.05
C ALA A 20 7.59 5.32 13.75
N PRO A 21 7.50 5.35 15.09
CA PRO A 21 7.35 6.59 15.83
C PRO A 21 8.68 7.33 15.74
N GLY A 22 8.68 8.47 15.04
CA GLY A 22 9.84 9.34 14.87
C GLY A 22 9.46 10.73 15.32
N GLU A 23 10.20 11.21 16.30
CA GLU A 23 10.07 12.45 17.05
C GLU A 23 9.89 13.74 16.21
N THR A 24 9.05 14.61 16.78
CA THR A 24 9.11 16.09 16.83
C THR A 24 8.41 16.96 15.78
N ALA A 25 7.95 18.08 16.35
CA ALA A 25 7.42 19.34 15.82
C ALA A 25 5.88 19.41 15.64
N GLN A 26 5.31 20.14 16.60
CA GLN A 26 3.91 20.51 16.80
C GLN A 26 3.28 21.29 15.63
N THR A 27 1.94 21.40 15.76
CA THR A 27 0.99 22.33 15.10
C THR A 27 0.43 21.75 13.79
N THR A 28 -0.83 21.28 13.75
CA THR A 28 -2.04 22.10 13.96
C THR A 28 -3.19 21.33 14.62
N GLU A 29 -3.86 22.01 15.55
CA GLU A 29 -5.03 21.58 16.34
C GLU A 29 -6.27 21.24 15.50
N ARG A 30 -6.96 20.14 15.85
CA ARG A 30 -8.37 20.24 16.27
C ARG A 30 -8.85 19.07 17.12
N GLU A 31 -9.42 19.47 18.27
CA GLU A 31 -10.20 18.73 19.26
C GLU A 31 -9.48 17.60 20.02
N ALA A 32 -8.36 17.94 20.65
CA ALA A 32 -7.94 17.25 21.86
C ALA A 32 -8.92 17.61 22.99
N GLU A 33 -9.62 16.61 23.54
CA GLU A 33 -10.38 16.74 24.77
C GLU A 33 -9.43 17.25 25.88
N PRO A 34 -9.83 18.28 26.65
CA PRO A 34 -9.02 18.74 27.77
C PRO A 34 -8.91 17.64 28.83
N GLY A 35 -7.67 17.25 29.14
CA GLY A 35 -7.18 16.79 30.45
C GLY A 35 -8.07 15.86 31.28
N THR A 36 -8.81 14.94 30.67
CA THR A 36 -9.54 13.90 31.40
C THR A 36 -8.62 12.70 31.51
N GLU A 37 -8.36 12.20 32.72
CA GLU A 37 -7.63 10.93 32.88
C GLU A 37 -8.27 9.85 31.99
N PRO A 38 -7.47 9.06 31.27
CA PRO A 38 -8.01 8.03 30.40
C PRO A 38 -8.91 7.09 31.20
N ALA A 39 -10.11 6.81 30.68
CA ALA A 39 -11.05 5.92 31.33
C ALA A 39 -10.38 4.60 31.72
N THR A 40 -10.63 4.14 32.95
CA THR A 40 -10.04 2.91 33.51
C THR A 40 -10.47 1.66 32.75
N ILE A 41 -11.61 1.72 32.07
CA ILE A 41 -12.11 0.73 31.12
C ILE A 41 -12.84 1.44 29.97
N SER A 42 -12.57 1.01 28.75
CA SER A 42 -13.26 1.44 27.54
C SER A 42 -13.22 0.35 26.47
N GLY A 43 -14.12 0.44 25.50
CA GLY A 43 -14.19 -0.48 24.38
C GLY A 43 -14.04 0.23 23.06
N SER A 44 -13.61 -0.49 22.04
CA SER A 44 -13.62 0.00 20.66
C SER A 44 -14.04 -1.09 19.69
N LEU A 45 -14.86 -0.72 18.71
CA LEU A 45 -15.24 -1.56 17.58
C LEU A 45 -14.68 -0.96 16.30
N TYR A 46 -13.84 -1.70 15.62
CA TYR A 46 -13.31 -1.32 14.31
C TYR A 46 -14.09 -2.07 13.24
N LEU A 47 -14.81 -1.30 12.44
CA LEU A 47 -15.62 -1.79 11.35
C LEU A 47 -14.86 -1.52 10.05
N ASP A 48 -14.08 -2.51 9.62
CA ASP A 48 -13.33 -2.47 8.36
C ASP A 48 -14.03 -3.35 7.30
N PRO A 49 -13.92 -3.01 6.00
CA PRO A 49 -14.48 -3.85 4.96
C PRO A 49 -13.98 -5.28 5.02
N TRP A 50 -12.76 -5.58 5.45
CA TRP A 50 -12.18 -6.94 5.42
C TRP A 50 -12.33 -7.69 6.74
N GLN A 51 -12.32 -6.97 7.86
CA GLN A 51 -12.39 -7.55 9.20
C GLN A 51 -13.16 -6.68 10.19
N ILE A 52 -13.66 -7.31 11.24
CA ILE A 52 -14.21 -6.62 12.40
C ILE A 52 -13.24 -6.86 13.55
N GLU A 53 -12.88 -5.81 14.27
CA GLU A 53 -12.11 -5.94 15.51
C GLU A 53 -12.89 -5.39 16.68
N LYS A 54 -12.78 -6.09 17.80
CA LYS A 54 -13.24 -5.67 19.13
C LYS A 54 -12.00 -5.48 20.00
N GLU A 55 -11.78 -4.27 20.46
CA GLU A 55 -10.67 -3.90 21.31
C GLU A 55 -11.19 -3.53 22.71
N PHE A 56 -10.57 -4.12 23.73
CA PHE A 56 -10.72 -3.72 25.11
C PHE A 56 -9.51 -2.88 25.49
N LEU A 57 -9.75 -1.71 26.07
CA LEU A 57 -8.71 -0.84 26.59
C LEU A 57 -8.99 -0.59 28.07
N LEU A 58 -8.14 -1.15 28.93
CA LEU A 58 -8.38 -1.17 30.39
C LEU A 58 -7.07 -1.16 31.19
N THR A 59 -7.14 -0.78 32.46
CA THR A 59 -6.01 -0.95 33.39
C THR A 59 -6.02 -2.36 34.00
N PRO A 60 -4.85 -2.95 34.34
CA PRO A 60 -4.79 -4.21 35.06
C PRO A 60 -5.59 -4.16 36.37
N LEU A 61 -5.56 -3.01 37.06
CA LEU A 61 -6.27 -2.80 38.33
C LEU A 61 -7.80 -2.83 38.14
N ALA A 62 -8.32 -2.20 37.09
CA ALA A 62 -9.76 -2.22 36.81
C ALA A 62 -10.26 -3.63 36.43
N LEU A 63 -9.42 -4.42 35.74
CA LEU A 63 -9.77 -5.80 35.39
C LEU A 63 -9.96 -6.69 36.63
N GLN A 64 -9.35 -6.33 37.78
CA GLN A 64 -9.49 -7.09 39.02
C GLN A 64 -10.89 -7.11 39.60
N GLU A 65 -11.80 -6.24 39.17
CA GLU A 65 -13.22 -6.33 39.54
C GLU A 65 -13.86 -7.65 39.08
N TRP A 66 -13.30 -8.29 38.03
CA TRP A 66 -13.84 -9.54 37.47
C TRP A 66 -12.85 -10.70 37.40
N LEU A 67 -11.54 -10.42 37.42
CA LEU A 67 -10.49 -11.41 37.27
C LEU A 67 -9.38 -11.15 38.28
N GLU A 68 -9.19 -12.06 39.23
CA GLU A 68 -8.16 -11.92 40.26
C GLU A 68 -6.75 -12.01 39.64
N LEU A 69 -6.01 -10.90 39.66
CA LEU A 69 -4.64 -10.80 39.14
C LEU A 69 -3.59 -10.63 40.26
N GLU A 70 -4.02 -10.46 41.51
CA GLU A 70 -3.16 -10.22 42.68
C GLU A 70 -2.21 -9.00 42.54
N LEU A 71 -2.64 -7.97 41.81
CA LEU A 71 -1.89 -6.74 41.57
C LEU A 71 -2.32 -5.62 42.52
N GLN A 72 -1.32 -4.91 43.01
CA GLN A 72 -1.44 -3.62 43.70
C GLN A 72 -0.92 -2.50 42.77
N PRO A 73 -1.27 -1.22 43.00
CA PRO A 73 -0.83 -0.13 42.12
C PRO A 73 0.69 -0.01 41.93
N ASP A 74 1.45 -0.33 42.97
CA ASP A 74 2.92 -0.34 43.02
C ASP A 74 3.55 -1.66 42.56
N SER A 75 2.73 -2.66 42.18
CA SER A 75 3.22 -3.95 41.70
C SER A 75 4.04 -3.79 40.42
N LEU A 76 5.26 -4.32 40.45
CA LEU A 76 6.16 -4.31 39.31
C LEU A 76 5.79 -5.44 38.33
N LEU A 77 5.50 -5.04 37.11
CA LEU A 77 5.21 -5.92 35.98
C LEU A 77 6.47 -6.10 35.15
N SER A 78 7.28 -7.11 35.52
CA SER A 78 8.42 -7.56 34.71
C SER A 78 7.95 -8.11 33.35
N PRO A 79 8.82 -8.19 32.33
CA PRO A 79 8.49 -8.84 31.06
C PRO A 79 7.90 -10.24 31.20
N GLU A 80 8.44 -11.06 32.10
CA GLU A 80 7.96 -12.42 32.37
C GLU A 80 6.56 -12.41 32.99
N HIS A 81 6.33 -11.53 33.95
CA HIS A 81 5.02 -11.37 34.58
C HIS A 81 3.96 -10.87 33.58
N ARG A 82 4.30 -9.87 32.74
CA ARG A 82 3.39 -9.41 31.67
C ARG A 82 3.04 -10.54 30.71
N ASN A 83 4.02 -11.35 30.32
CA ASN A 83 3.81 -12.48 29.41
C ASN A 83 2.99 -13.61 30.04
N SER A 84 3.08 -13.84 31.36
CA SER A 84 2.26 -14.85 32.05
C SER A 84 0.79 -14.41 32.20
N LEU A 85 0.53 -13.09 32.29
CA LEU A 85 -0.83 -12.54 32.37
C LEU A 85 -1.60 -12.63 31.05
N LYS A 86 -0.92 -12.49 29.90
CA LYS A 86 -1.55 -12.52 28.56
C LYS A 86 -2.52 -13.69 28.34
N PRO A 87 -2.15 -14.96 28.54
CA PRO A 87 -3.07 -16.08 28.30
C PRO A 87 -4.28 -16.08 29.25
N VAL A 88 -4.11 -15.63 30.50
CA VAL A 88 -5.20 -15.56 31.49
C VAL A 88 -6.22 -14.49 31.08
N ILE A 89 -5.74 -13.29 30.77
CA ILE A 89 -6.56 -12.16 30.33
C ILE A 89 -7.26 -12.49 29.00
N GLY A 90 -6.53 -13.02 28.02
CA GLY A 90 -7.07 -13.39 26.72
C GLY A 90 -8.18 -14.43 26.82
N LYS A 91 -7.99 -15.47 27.66
CA LYS A 91 -9.01 -16.50 27.90
C LYS A 91 -10.25 -15.93 28.58
N PHE A 92 -10.09 -15.04 29.57
CA PHE A 92 -11.21 -14.40 30.25
C PHE A 92 -12.03 -13.53 29.29
N LEU A 93 -11.38 -12.63 28.54
CA LEU A 93 -12.07 -11.69 27.65
C LEU A 93 -12.67 -12.33 26.40
N ALA A 94 -12.20 -13.53 26.01
CA ALA A 94 -12.76 -14.26 24.86
C ALA A 94 -14.26 -14.56 25.00
N ALA A 95 -14.74 -14.74 26.24
CA ALA A 95 -16.15 -15.00 26.54
C ALA A 95 -16.96 -13.73 26.87
N ARG A 96 -16.35 -12.54 26.76
CA ARG A 96 -16.94 -11.26 27.20
C ARG A 96 -17.35 -10.37 26.05
N CYS A 97 -18.29 -9.50 26.34
CA CYS A 97 -18.91 -8.53 25.45
C CYS A 97 -19.25 -9.12 24.06
N PRO A 98 -20.22 -10.06 23.97
CA PRO A 98 -20.52 -10.75 22.73
C PRO A 98 -21.03 -9.79 21.67
N VAL A 99 -20.71 -10.11 20.41
CA VAL A 99 -21.18 -9.37 19.23
C VAL A 99 -21.99 -10.33 18.39
N SER A 100 -23.14 -9.88 17.91
CA SER A 100 -24.02 -10.66 17.04
C SER A 100 -24.39 -9.88 15.78
N ILE A 101 -24.72 -10.62 14.73
CA ILE A 101 -25.27 -10.11 13.48
C ILE A 101 -26.57 -10.87 13.24
N ARG A 102 -27.71 -10.16 13.15
CA ARG A 102 -29.04 -10.77 13.06
C ARG A 102 -29.30 -11.82 14.15
N ASP A 103 -28.95 -11.48 15.39
CA ASP A 103 -29.06 -12.33 16.57
C ASP A 103 -28.19 -13.61 16.55
N GLU A 104 -27.36 -13.81 15.53
CA GLU A 104 -26.37 -14.89 15.49
C GLU A 104 -25.04 -14.40 16.06
N PRO A 105 -24.47 -15.07 17.09
CA PRO A 105 -23.17 -14.72 17.65
C PRO A 105 -22.06 -14.83 16.62
N VAL A 106 -21.24 -13.79 16.51
CA VAL A 106 -20.06 -13.78 15.64
C VAL A 106 -18.86 -14.32 16.44
N PRO A 107 -18.17 -15.37 15.98
CA PRO A 107 -16.98 -15.87 16.66
C PRO A 107 -15.82 -14.91 16.43
N PHE A 108 -15.14 -14.54 17.52
CA PHE A 108 -13.95 -13.69 17.50
C PHE A 108 -12.74 -14.49 17.97
N THR A 109 -11.61 -14.32 17.29
CA THR A 109 -10.32 -14.93 17.68
C THR A 109 -9.43 -13.89 18.33
N LEU A 110 -8.70 -14.28 19.38
CA LEU A 110 -7.70 -13.41 19.99
C LEU A 110 -6.61 -13.10 18.96
N ASP A 111 -6.42 -11.81 18.69
CA ASP A 111 -5.46 -11.32 17.70
C ASP A 111 -4.15 -10.91 18.41
N ARG A 112 -4.25 -9.95 19.34
CA ARG A 112 -3.08 -9.43 20.07
C ARG A 112 -3.42 -8.91 21.45
N ILE A 113 -2.41 -8.90 22.33
CA ILE A 113 -2.44 -8.28 23.66
C ILE A 113 -1.18 -7.44 23.83
N ASN A 114 -1.38 -6.13 23.97
CA ASN A 114 -0.32 -5.15 24.10
C ASN A 114 -0.46 -4.42 25.44
N PHE A 115 0.67 -4.28 26.14
CA PHE A 115 0.78 -3.41 27.30
C PHE A 115 1.26 -2.05 26.82
N ILE A 116 0.55 -1.00 27.22
CA ILE A 116 0.75 0.36 26.74
C ILE A 116 0.76 1.32 27.93
N GLN A 117 1.40 2.47 27.76
CA GLN A 117 1.39 3.56 28.74
C GLN A 117 0.73 4.79 28.12
N PRO A 118 -0.04 5.57 28.90
CA PRO A 118 -0.51 6.86 28.44
C PRO A 118 0.69 7.80 28.27
N ASP A 119 0.74 8.49 27.16
CA ASP A 119 1.54 9.69 26.93
C ASP A 119 0.56 10.86 26.80
N SER A 120 1.03 12.07 27.09
CA SER A 120 0.32 13.36 27.20
C SER A 120 -0.90 13.57 26.28
N LEU A 121 -0.94 12.94 25.10
CA LEU A 121 -2.05 12.98 24.13
C LEU A 121 -2.43 11.62 23.52
N GLU A 122 -1.67 10.54 23.75
CA GLU A 122 -1.84 9.23 23.10
C GLU A 122 -1.47 8.07 24.04
N PHE A 123 -1.43 6.83 23.55
CA PHE A 123 -0.73 5.75 24.25
C PHE A 123 0.56 5.42 23.52
N ILE A 124 1.50 4.76 24.19
CA ILE A 124 2.74 4.27 23.58
C ILE A 124 2.91 2.80 23.96
N PRO A 125 3.31 1.92 23.01
CA PRO A 125 3.64 0.54 23.34
C PRO A 125 4.84 0.48 24.29
N ILE A 126 4.69 -0.29 25.36
CA ILE A 126 5.78 -0.52 26.32
C ILE A 126 6.79 -1.48 25.71
N SER A 127 8.07 -1.15 25.80
CA SER A 127 9.14 -2.03 25.28
C SER A 127 9.04 -3.44 25.90
N PRO A 128 9.29 -4.51 25.11
CA PRO A 128 9.13 -5.88 25.58
C PRO A 128 9.99 -6.25 26.81
N ASP A 129 11.11 -5.57 27.00
CA ASP A 129 12.10 -5.77 28.05
C ASP A 129 11.94 -4.82 29.24
N GLN A 130 11.11 -3.79 29.13
CA GLN A 130 10.89 -2.81 30.19
C GLN A 130 10.07 -3.40 31.35
N THR A 131 10.43 -3.03 32.58
CA THR A 131 9.59 -3.27 33.76
C THR A 131 8.80 -2.01 34.07
N VAL A 132 7.51 -2.15 34.32
CA VAL A 132 6.56 -1.03 34.54
C VAL A 132 5.70 -1.29 35.77
N THR A 133 5.08 -0.27 36.34
CA THR A 133 4.15 -0.41 37.47
C THR A 133 2.73 -0.69 36.97
N ALA A 134 1.96 -1.49 37.71
CA ALA A 134 0.59 -1.83 37.33
C ALA A 134 -0.34 -0.60 37.27
N GLY A 135 -0.13 0.41 38.14
CA GLY A 135 -0.93 1.63 38.17
C GLY A 135 -0.74 2.57 36.98
N GLU A 136 0.42 2.51 36.30
CA GLU A 136 0.72 3.35 35.14
C GLU A 136 0.52 2.61 33.81
N THR A 137 0.05 1.38 33.86
CA THR A 137 -0.03 0.49 32.70
C THR A 137 -1.47 0.29 32.25
N TRP A 138 -1.65 0.30 30.93
CA TRP A 138 -2.89 -0.07 30.26
C TRP A 138 -2.67 -1.32 29.42
N ILE A 139 -3.75 -2.03 29.15
CA ILE A 139 -3.76 -3.22 28.33
C ILE A 139 -4.75 -3.00 27.19
N SER A 140 -4.26 -3.12 25.96
CA SER A 140 -5.07 -3.26 24.76
C SER A 140 -5.18 -4.74 24.41
N VAL A 141 -6.42 -5.26 24.40
CA VAL A 141 -6.73 -6.64 24.02
C VAL A 141 -7.61 -6.60 22.78
N VAL A 142 -7.10 -7.09 21.66
CA VAL A 142 -7.81 -7.07 20.38
C VAL A 142 -8.23 -8.48 20.02
N PHE A 143 -9.52 -8.62 19.70
CA PHE A 143 -10.07 -9.78 19.05
C PHE A 143 -10.52 -9.40 17.64
N SER A 144 -10.31 -10.27 16.67
CA SER A 144 -10.68 -10.05 15.28
C SER A 144 -11.51 -11.19 14.70
N THR A 145 -12.28 -10.87 13.67
CA THR A 145 -13.01 -11.83 12.84
C THR A 145 -13.04 -11.33 11.40
N PRO A 146 -12.94 -12.21 10.39
CA PRO A 146 -13.24 -11.83 9.02
C PRO A 146 -14.64 -11.22 8.92
N GLN A 147 -14.78 -10.14 8.18
CA GLN A 147 -16.09 -9.56 7.89
C GLN A 147 -16.69 -10.35 6.73
N SER A 148 -17.92 -10.85 6.86
CA SER A 148 -18.61 -11.55 5.77
C SER A 148 -19.56 -10.62 5.02
N ASP A 149 -20.39 -9.86 5.73
CA ASP A 149 -21.36 -8.92 5.16
C ASP A 149 -21.30 -7.55 5.87
N HIS A 150 -20.59 -6.61 5.25
CA HIS A 150 -20.42 -5.25 5.75
C HIS A 150 -21.72 -4.40 5.74
N ARG A 151 -22.84 -4.91 5.20
CA ARG A 151 -24.11 -4.17 5.17
C ARG A 151 -24.98 -4.42 6.41
N GLN A 152 -24.67 -5.47 7.18
CA GLN A 152 -25.45 -5.80 8.37
C GLN A 152 -25.15 -4.87 9.54
N ALA A 153 -26.16 -4.67 10.39
CA ALA A 153 -25.94 -4.06 11.69
C ALA A 153 -25.36 -5.11 12.65
N LEU A 154 -24.42 -4.67 13.48
CA LEU A 154 -23.86 -5.42 14.58
C LEU A 154 -24.57 -5.00 15.86
N GLN A 155 -24.81 -5.98 16.73
CA GLN A 155 -25.24 -5.74 18.10
C GLN A 155 -24.13 -6.20 19.06
N LEU A 156 -23.53 -5.23 19.74
CA LEU A 156 -22.62 -5.46 20.85
C LEU A 156 -23.41 -5.45 22.16
N MET A 157 -23.20 -6.44 23.01
CA MET A 157 -23.62 -6.41 24.41
C MET A 157 -22.39 -6.19 25.27
N TRP A 158 -22.35 -5.16 26.10
CA TRP A 158 -21.24 -4.93 27.03
C TRP A 158 -21.56 -5.47 28.43
N ASP A 159 -20.85 -6.52 28.85
CA ASP A 159 -21.08 -7.19 30.14
C ASP A 159 -20.01 -6.88 31.22
N LEU A 160 -19.04 -6.01 30.91
CA LEU A 160 -17.97 -5.57 31.82
C LEU A 160 -18.25 -4.16 32.35
N MET A 161 -19.36 -3.98 33.07
CA MET A 161 -19.78 -2.66 33.55
C MET A 161 -19.13 -2.33 34.90
N PRO A 162 -18.25 -1.30 34.97
CA PRO A 162 -17.51 -0.98 36.20
C PRO A 162 -18.43 -0.59 37.36
N GLN A 163 -17.93 -0.75 38.60
CA GLN A 163 -18.68 -0.29 39.78
C GLN A 163 -18.82 1.23 39.83
N ALA A 164 -17.76 1.95 39.49
CA ALA A 164 -17.72 3.41 39.37
C ALA A 164 -16.65 3.84 38.34
N PRO A 165 -16.98 4.69 37.35
CA PRO A 165 -18.31 5.20 37.01
C PRO A 165 -19.28 4.09 36.57
N ASP A 166 -20.60 4.31 36.58
CA ASP A 166 -21.60 3.32 36.07
C ASP A 166 -21.84 3.46 34.56
N SER A 167 -20.77 3.78 33.83
CA SER A 167 -20.80 3.90 32.38
C SER A 167 -19.47 3.50 31.75
N VAL A 168 -19.53 3.14 30.48
CA VAL A 168 -18.37 2.81 29.67
C VAL A 168 -18.49 3.46 28.30
N THR A 169 -17.41 4.10 27.87
CA THR A 169 -17.30 4.64 26.53
C THR A 169 -16.92 3.54 25.54
N ILE A 170 -17.76 3.34 24.52
CA ILE A 170 -17.47 2.50 23.36
C ILE A 170 -17.27 3.39 22.14
N LYS A 171 -16.09 3.28 21.52
CA LYS A 171 -15.76 4.01 20.29
C LYS A 171 -15.99 3.08 19.09
N VAL A 172 -16.83 3.49 18.14
CA VAL A 172 -17.02 2.76 16.88
C VAL A 172 -16.31 3.51 15.78
N ALA A 173 -15.40 2.82 15.12
CA ALA A 173 -14.47 3.39 14.18
C ALA A 173 -14.67 2.71 12.82
N ASP A 174 -14.98 3.49 11.77
CA ASP A 174 -15.21 3.02 10.41
C ASP A 174 -14.54 3.95 9.37
N PRO A 175 -14.59 3.66 8.06
CA PRO A 175 -14.04 4.54 7.02
C PRO A 175 -14.55 5.99 7.01
N GLU A 176 -15.72 6.31 7.58
CA GLU A 176 -16.22 7.69 7.65
C GLU A 176 -15.72 8.44 8.89
N GLY A 177 -15.34 7.73 9.96
CA GLY A 177 -14.76 8.36 11.15
C GLY A 177 -14.94 7.55 12.42
N THR A 178 -14.74 8.21 13.56
CA THR A 178 -14.94 7.60 14.89
C THR A 178 -16.17 8.21 15.57
N ARG A 179 -17.05 7.36 16.10
CA ARG A 179 -18.27 7.72 16.84
C ARG A 179 -18.16 7.22 18.27
N LYS A 180 -18.49 8.05 19.26
CA LYS A 180 -18.47 7.68 20.69
C LYS A 180 -19.89 7.32 21.15
N PHE A 181 -20.02 6.27 21.95
CA PHE A 181 -21.26 5.83 22.57
C PHE A 181 -21.01 5.56 24.05
N GLU A 182 -21.90 6.04 24.91
CA GLU A 182 -21.87 5.73 26.35
C GLU A 182 -22.88 4.64 26.64
N LEU A 183 -22.42 3.54 27.24
CA LEU A 183 -23.26 2.44 27.71
C LEU A 183 -23.30 2.44 29.24
N SER A 184 -24.39 1.97 29.82
CA SER A 184 -24.57 1.88 31.29
C SER A 184 -25.25 0.57 31.67
N ARG A 185 -25.33 0.24 32.97
CA ARG A 185 -26.06 -0.96 33.43
C ARG A 185 -27.50 -1.04 32.93
N LEU A 186 -28.17 0.11 32.76
CA LEU A 186 -29.55 0.17 32.27
C LEU A 186 -29.66 -0.03 30.76
N ASN A 187 -28.61 0.33 30.01
CA ASN A 187 -28.55 0.17 28.57
C ASN A 187 -27.17 -0.34 28.13
N PRO A 188 -26.88 -1.64 28.32
CA PRO A 188 -25.57 -2.23 28.01
C PRO A 188 -25.41 -2.61 26.54
N ALA A 189 -26.43 -2.41 25.70
CA ALA A 189 -26.43 -2.85 24.31
C ALA A 189 -26.15 -1.69 23.34
N LEU A 190 -25.34 -1.96 22.32
CA LEU A 190 -25.06 -1.04 21.22
C LEU A 190 -25.40 -1.69 19.88
N ASN A 191 -26.37 -1.10 19.17
CA ASN A 191 -26.69 -1.46 17.80
C ASN A 191 -26.02 -0.48 16.84
N VAL A 192 -25.13 -0.98 15.99
CA VAL A 192 -24.37 -0.12 15.08
C VAL A 192 -24.21 -0.76 13.70
N ARG A 193 -24.33 0.07 12.66
CA ARG A 193 -23.98 -0.29 11.29
C ARG A 193 -22.70 0.45 10.90
N GLY A 194 -21.77 -0.27 10.28
CA GLY A 194 -20.55 0.32 9.71
C GLY A 194 -20.85 1.05 8.41
N ARG A 195 -20.02 2.04 8.09
CA ARG A 195 -20.15 2.86 6.89
C ARG A 195 -18.96 2.63 5.98
N PHE A 196 -19.21 2.07 4.80
CA PHE A 196 -18.15 1.50 3.96
C PHE A 196 -18.23 2.01 2.53
N HIS A 197 -17.08 2.08 1.86
CA HIS A 197 -17.05 2.26 0.41
C HIS A 197 -17.49 0.96 -0.30
N PRO A 198 -18.39 1.03 -1.29
CA PRO A 198 -18.97 -0.15 -1.93
C PRO A 198 -17.94 -1.04 -2.64
N ASN A 199 -16.81 -0.48 -3.07
CA ASN A 199 -15.77 -1.17 -3.84
C ASN A 199 -14.54 -1.54 -3.01
N ALA A 200 -14.61 -1.47 -1.68
CA ALA A 200 -13.42 -1.64 -0.83
C ALA A 200 -12.78 -3.04 -0.87
N ARG A 201 -13.54 -4.06 -1.31
CA ARG A 201 -13.03 -5.43 -1.55
C ARG A 201 -12.88 -5.79 -3.02
N THR A 202 -13.26 -4.88 -3.92
CA THR A 202 -13.19 -5.15 -5.36
C THR A 202 -11.73 -5.09 -5.76
N PRO A 203 -11.15 -6.16 -6.34
CA PRO A 203 -9.78 -6.11 -6.81
C PRO A 203 -9.62 -4.97 -7.82
N PRO A 204 -8.46 -4.28 -7.85
CA PRO A 204 -8.18 -3.28 -8.86
C PRO A 204 -8.35 -3.86 -10.28
N PRO A 205 -8.58 -3.03 -11.30
CA PRO A 205 -8.57 -3.49 -12.68
C PRO A 205 -7.19 -4.07 -13.06
N LEU A 206 -7.16 -4.84 -14.14
CA LEU A 206 -5.88 -5.22 -14.76
C LEU A 206 -5.29 -4.02 -15.51
N PRO A 207 -3.96 -3.97 -15.69
CA PRO A 207 -3.33 -2.99 -16.57
C PRO A 207 -3.89 -3.06 -17.99
N PRO A 208 -3.81 -1.96 -18.77
CA PRO A 208 -4.14 -1.97 -20.19
C PRO A 208 -3.44 -3.13 -20.91
N SER A 209 -4.12 -3.73 -21.88
CA SER A 209 -3.53 -4.81 -22.68
C SER A 209 -2.30 -4.33 -23.44
N ILE A 210 -1.32 -5.22 -23.56
CA ILE A 210 -0.08 -4.94 -24.29
C ILE A 210 -0.43 -4.87 -25.78
N VAL A 211 -0.39 -3.67 -26.35
CA VAL A 211 -0.64 -3.47 -27.78
C VAL A 211 0.67 -3.68 -28.52
N ASP A 212 0.79 -4.82 -29.20
CA ASP A 212 1.84 -5.04 -30.20
C ASP A 212 1.52 -4.13 -31.40
N SER A 213 2.14 -2.95 -31.48
CA SER A 213 2.10 -2.22 -32.76
C SER A 213 2.87 -3.02 -33.81
N PRO A 214 2.34 -3.14 -35.03
CA PRO A 214 3.09 -3.73 -36.11
C PRO A 214 4.42 -2.96 -36.28
N PRO A 215 5.53 -3.65 -36.59
CA PRO A 215 6.82 -2.99 -36.78
C PRO A 215 6.69 -1.85 -37.78
N SER A 216 7.39 -0.74 -37.55
CA SER A 216 7.48 0.34 -38.54
C SER A 216 8.26 -0.19 -39.75
N LEU A 217 7.54 -0.43 -40.83
CA LEU A 217 8.11 -0.93 -42.07
C LEU A 217 8.38 0.27 -42.98
N LEU A 218 9.66 0.56 -43.23
CA LEU A 218 10.01 1.54 -44.26
C LEU A 218 9.74 0.89 -45.62
N THR A 219 8.77 1.44 -46.34
CA THR A 219 8.44 1.01 -47.70
C THR A 219 9.39 1.69 -48.68
N LEU A 220 10.41 0.98 -49.13
CA LEU A 220 11.32 1.46 -50.18
C LEU A 220 10.90 0.88 -51.53
N PRO A 221 10.77 1.70 -52.59
CA PRO A 221 10.61 1.18 -53.94
C PRO A 221 11.87 0.39 -54.32
N TRP A 222 11.73 -0.86 -54.77
CA TRP A 222 12.87 -1.70 -55.19
C TRP A 222 13.75 -1.02 -56.25
N MET A 223 13.14 -0.21 -57.13
CA MET A 223 13.84 0.58 -58.14
C MET A 223 14.81 1.60 -57.53
N SER A 224 14.46 2.22 -56.40
CA SER A 224 15.36 3.15 -55.71
C SER A 224 16.61 2.44 -55.18
N VAL A 225 16.46 1.20 -54.70
CA VAL A 225 17.59 0.35 -54.25
C VAL A 225 18.47 -0.06 -55.43
N LEU A 226 17.87 -0.51 -56.54
CA LEU A 226 18.61 -0.88 -57.75
C LEU A 226 19.34 0.31 -58.38
N LEU A 227 18.71 1.48 -58.44
CA LEU A 227 19.33 2.69 -58.98
C LEU A 227 20.48 3.17 -58.09
N LEU A 228 20.36 3.06 -56.76
CA LEU A 228 21.44 3.34 -55.82
C LEU A 228 22.61 2.35 -55.99
N ALA A 229 22.32 1.06 -56.15
CA ALA A 229 23.33 0.03 -56.41
C ALA A 229 24.03 0.22 -57.77
N ALA A 230 23.28 0.55 -58.81
CA ALA A 230 23.82 0.86 -60.13
C ALA A 230 24.67 2.14 -60.10
N ALA A 231 24.22 3.18 -59.41
CA ALA A 231 24.95 4.44 -59.25
C ALA A 231 26.26 4.25 -58.46
N THR A 232 26.26 3.42 -57.41
CA THR A 232 27.48 3.12 -56.65
C THR A 232 28.47 2.30 -57.48
N LEU A 233 28.04 1.25 -58.18
CA LEU A 233 28.89 0.45 -59.08
C LEU A 233 29.44 1.28 -60.25
N TRP A 234 28.61 2.13 -60.85
CA TRP A 234 29.02 3.00 -61.96
C TRP A 234 29.95 4.11 -61.48
N GLY A 235 29.68 4.69 -60.30
CA GLY A 235 30.56 5.65 -59.64
C GLY A 235 31.94 5.08 -59.34
N LEU A 236 32.01 3.86 -58.82
CA LEU A 236 33.27 3.13 -58.58
C LEU A 236 34.07 2.90 -59.87
N ARG A 237 33.40 2.56 -60.99
CA ARG A 237 34.05 2.40 -62.31
C ARG A 237 34.57 3.72 -62.89
N LEU A 238 33.81 4.81 -62.76
CA LEU A 238 34.23 6.13 -63.24
C LEU A 238 35.33 6.77 -62.37
N LEU A 239 35.36 6.46 -61.06
CA LEU A 239 36.47 6.82 -60.17
C LEU A 239 37.78 6.15 -60.63
N HIS A 240 37.72 4.90 -61.10
CA HIS A 240 38.86 4.23 -61.75
C HIS A 240 39.27 4.90 -63.07
N ALA A 241 38.33 5.45 -63.85
CA ALA A 241 38.59 6.06 -65.16
C ALA A 241 39.03 7.54 -65.13
N ARG A 242 39.25 8.16 -63.96
CA ARG A 242 39.73 9.54 -63.73
C ARG A 242 38.98 10.68 -64.46
N LYS A 243 37.77 10.47 -65.01
CA LYS A 243 36.94 11.52 -65.65
C LYS A 243 35.95 12.15 -64.65
N LYS A 244 36.40 13.15 -63.88
CA LYS A 244 35.64 13.76 -62.76
C LYS A 244 34.42 14.61 -63.15
N SER A 245 34.38 15.17 -64.37
CA SER A 245 33.30 16.07 -64.82
C SER A 245 32.01 15.32 -65.18
N LEU A 246 32.13 14.20 -65.91
CA LEU A 246 31.00 13.34 -66.28
C LEU A 246 30.37 12.62 -65.09
N LEU A 247 31.13 12.33 -64.03
CA LEU A 247 30.66 11.67 -62.81
C LEU A 247 29.54 12.46 -62.11
N ARG A 248 29.65 13.80 -62.10
CA ARG A 248 28.72 14.68 -61.38
C ARG A 248 27.38 14.78 -62.10
N THR A 249 27.38 14.82 -63.43
CA THR A 249 26.15 14.99 -64.22
C THR A 249 25.33 13.71 -64.29
N THR A 250 25.95 12.53 -64.47
CA THR A 250 25.21 11.25 -64.45
C THR A 250 24.67 10.89 -63.06
N ALA A 251 25.40 11.19 -61.98
CA ALA A 251 24.92 10.97 -60.63
C ALA A 251 23.64 11.77 -60.32
N ILE A 252 23.58 13.04 -60.74
CA ILE A 252 22.41 13.90 -60.55
C ILE A 252 21.20 13.39 -61.36
N ILE A 253 21.42 12.92 -62.59
CA ILE A 253 20.36 12.37 -63.45
C ILE A 253 19.80 11.05 -62.87
N LEU A 254 20.67 10.17 -62.38
CA LEU A 254 20.26 8.90 -61.76
C LEU A 254 19.50 9.10 -60.43
N ILE A 255 19.92 10.06 -59.62
CA ILE A 255 19.20 10.45 -58.39
C ILE A 255 17.83 11.05 -58.74
N GLY A 256 17.77 11.91 -59.77
CA GLY A 256 16.52 12.50 -60.26
C GLY A 256 15.53 11.47 -60.83
N LEU A 257 16.03 10.45 -61.54
CA LEU A 257 15.18 9.39 -62.13
C LEU A 257 14.69 8.37 -61.10
N GLY A 258 15.44 8.16 -60.00
CA GLY A 258 15.03 7.32 -58.87
C GLY A 258 13.95 7.93 -57.96
N ALA A 259 13.62 9.21 -58.16
CA ALA A 259 12.56 9.92 -57.45
C ALA A 259 11.16 9.75 -58.08
N ILE A 260 11.03 9.01 -59.19
CA ILE A 260 9.72 8.65 -59.74
C ILE A 260 9.20 7.43 -58.96
N PRO A 261 8.15 7.57 -58.12
CA PRO A 261 7.64 6.45 -57.34
C PRO A 261 6.96 5.45 -58.27
N ALA A 262 7.69 4.39 -58.66
CA ALA A 262 7.13 3.26 -59.38
C ALA A 262 6.17 2.52 -58.43
N ARG A 263 4.87 2.69 -58.66
CA ARG A 263 3.74 2.20 -57.85
C ARG A 263 3.64 0.68 -57.63
N ALA A 264 4.56 -0.14 -58.15
CA ALA A 264 4.26 -1.56 -58.36
C ALA A 264 4.87 -2.56 -57.38
N ILE A 265 5.99 -2.31 -56.68
CA ILE A 265 6.55 -3.28 -55.72
C ILE A 265 7.30 -2.51 -54.62
N SER A 266 6.93 -2.69 -53.36
CA SER A 266 7.62 -2.05 -52.23
C SER A 266 8.30 -3.11 -51.38
N ILE A 267 9.59 -2.93 -51.10
CA ILE A 267 10.31 -3.75 -50.14
C ILE A 267 10.04 -3.16 -48.76
N LYS A 268 9.51 -3.99 -47.85
CA LYS A 268 9.30 -3.62 -46.45
C LYS A 268 10.59 -3.89 -45.70
N VAL A 269 11.35 -2.85 -45.37
CA VAL A 269 12.54 -2.98 -44.54
C VAL A 269 12.12 -2.81 -43.08
N PRO A 270 12.35 -3.81 -42.21
CA PRO A 270 12.08 -3.64 -40.79
C PRO A 270 13.05 -2.60 -40.23
N LEU A 271 12.54 -1.47 -39.74
CA LEU A 271 13.32 -0.68 -38.80
C LEU A 271 13.44 -1.50 -37.51
N LYS A 272 14.59 -1.36 -36.82
CA LYS A 272 14.83 -1.98 -35.51
C LYS A 272 13.58 -1.84 -34.66
N ASN A 273 13.05 -2.96 -34.15
CA ASN A 273 11.85 -2.99 -33.31
C ASN A 273 12.00 -1.97 -32.18
N THR A 274 11.42 -0.79 -32.37
CA THR A 274 11.03 0.07 -31.28
C THR A 274 9.75 -0.54 -30.79
N TRP A 275 9.82 -1.32 -29.70
CA TRP A 275 8.67 -1.36 -28.79
C TRP A 275 8.18 0.08 -28.68
N ASN A 276 6.91 0.36 -28.97
CA ASN A 276 6.45 1.74 -29.02
C ASN A 276 6.91 2.44 -27.75
N ALA A 277 7.54 3.61 -27.92
CA ALA A 277 7.91 4.43 -26.78
C ALA A 277 6.64 4.67 -25.95
N VAL A 278 6.64 4.15 -24.74
CA VAL A 278 5.52 4.31 -23.81
C VAL A 278 5.53 5.77 -23.39
N SER A 279 4.41 6.48 -23.59
CA SER A 279 4.33 7.88 -23.17
C SER A 279 4.23 7.97 -21.64
N ASP A 280 4.55 9.14 -21.07
CA ASP A 280 4.41 9.36 -19.63
C ASP A 280 2.97 9.09 -19.14
N THR A 281 1.96 9.45 -19.94
CA THR A 281 0.55 9.18 -19.66
C THR A 281 0.25 7.68 -19.68
N ASP A 282 0.70 6.95 -20.70
CA ASP A 282 0.49 5.50 -20.80
C ASP A 282 1.15 4.77 -19.63
N ALA A 283 2.33 5.22 -19.21
CA ALA A 283 3.02 4.66 -18.05
C ALA A 283 2.22 4.84 -16.77
N MET A 284 1.58 6.00 -16.56
CA MET A 284 0.69 6.22 -15.42
C MET A 284 -0.53 5.30 -15.47
N GLU A 285 -1.17 5.13 -16.64
CA GLU A 285 -2.31 4.22 -16.82
C GLU A 285 -1.95 2.75 -16.60
N ILE A 286 -0.72 2.35 -16.95
CA ILE A 286 -0.19 1.00 -16.69
C ILE A 286 0.17 0.83 -15.21
N LEU A 287 0.81 1.82 -14.60
CA LEU A 287 1.35 1.72 -13.25
C LEU A 287 0.26 1.84 -12.17
N ASP A 288 -0.77 2.66 -12.36
CA ASP A 288 -1.86 2.85 -11.39
C ASP A 288 -2.51 1.53 -10.92
N PRO A 289 -3.00 0.63 -11.81
CA PRO A 289 -3.58 -0.63 -11.39
C PRO A 289 -2.57 -1.57 -10.72
N LEU A 290 -1.29 -1.51 -11.11
CA LEU A 290 -0.22 -2.30 -10.49
C LEU A 290 0.05 -1.85 -9.05
N LEU A 291 0.22 -0.54 -8.83
CA LEU A 291 0.41 0.04 -7.50
C LEU A 291 -0.81 -0.22 -6.62
N ARG A 292 -2.02 0.06 -7.10
CA ARG A 292 -3.27 -0.23 -6.36
C ARG A 292 -3.33 -1.68 -5.94
N ARG A 293 -2.90 -2.60 -6.80
CA ARG A 293 -2.91 -4.03 -6.49
C ARG A 293 -1.88 -4.42 -5.42
N ILE A 294 -0.70 -3.79 -5.41
CA ILE A 294 0.26 -3.96 -4.31
C ILE A 294 -0.39 -3.57 -2.98
N TYR A 295 -1.03 -2.40 -2.87
CA TYR A 295 -1.69 -2.01 -1.63
C TYR A 295 -2.95 -2.85 -1.33
N HIS A 296 -3.66 -3.30 -2.36
CA HIS A 296 -4.82 -4.18 -2.21
C HIS A 296 -4.42 -5.54 -1.60
N SER A 297 -3.27 -6.10 -2.01
CA SER A 297 -2.77 -7.36 -1.46
C SER A 297 -2.49 -7.28 0.04
N PHE A 298 -2.22 -6.07 0.58
CA PHE A 298 -2.00 -5.86 2.02
C PHE A 298 -3.26 -6.10 2.84
N ASN A 299 -4.44 -6.12 2.21
CA ASN A 299 -5.69 -6.27 2.92
C ASN A 299 -6.03 -7.71 3.31
N TYR A 300 -5.40 -8.68 2.64
CA TYR A 300 -5.57 -10.10 2.95
C TYR A 300 -4.84 -10.47 4.24
N THR A 301 -5.35 -11.43 4.99
CA THR A 301 -4.69 -11.97 6.20
C THR A 301 -3.94 -13.27 5.92
N ASN A 302 -4.38 -14.03 4.89
CA ASN A 302 -3.73 -15.26 4.48
C ASN A 302 -2.50 -14.96 3.60
N GLN A 303 -1.33 -15.47 4.00
CA GLN A 303 -0.06 -15.20 3.34
C GLN A 303 0.01 -15.71 1.89
N GLU A 304 -0.61 -16.84 1.58
CA GLU A 304 -0.66 -17.40 0.23
C GLU A 304 -1.50 -16.51 -0.69
N GLN A 305 -2.70 -16.11 -0.24
CA GLN A 305 -3.55 -15.16 -0.97
C GLN A 305 -2.88 -13.80 -1.17
N GLN A 306 -2.18 -13.29 -0.15
CA GLN A 306 -1.38 -12.07 -0.26
C GLN A 306 -0.33 -12.19 -1.39
N TYR A 307 0.38 -13.32 -1.43
CA TYR A 307 1.41 -13.56 -2.44
C TYR A 307 0.81 -13.72 -3.84
N GLU A 308 -0.27 -14.49 -3.99
CA GLU A 308 -0.99 -14.66 -5.25
C GLU A 308 -1.46 -13.31 -5.80
N GLU A 309 -2.13 -12.49 -4.99
CA GLU A 309 -2.62 -11.18 -5.41
C GLU A 309 -1.46 -10.23 -5.76
N LEU A 310 -0.38 -10.26 -5.00
CA LEU A 310 0.82 -9.48 -5.30
C LEU A 310 1.50 -9.94 -6.60
N SER A 311 1.50 -11.24 -6.90
CA SER A 311 2.11 -11.81 -8.10
C SER A 311 1.43 -11.36 -9.40
N LEU A 312 0.19 -10.87 -9.32
CA LEU A 312 -0.50 -10.25 -10.45
C LEU A 312 0.05 -8.86 -10.77
N ALA A 313 0.67 -8.17 -9.80
CA ALA A 313 1.24 -6.84 -9.96
C ALA A 313 2.77 -6.83 -10.15
N ALA A 314 3.47 -7.74 -9.49
CA ALA A 314 4.93 -7.80 -9.46
C ALA A 314 5.44 -9.18 -9.87
N SER A 315 6.62 -9.22 -10.47
CA SER A 315 7.32 -10.46 -10.82
C SER A 315 8.84 -10.27 -10.79
N GLY A 316 9.60 -11.32 -11.08
CA GLY A 316 11.06 -11.23 -11.16
C GLY A 316 11.70 -10.75 -9.86
N GLU A 317 12.62 -9.79 -9.97
CA GLU A 317 13.41 -9.28 -8.85
C GLU A 317 12.60 -8.41 -7.87
N ALA A 318 11.48 -7.81 -8.29
CA ALA A 318 10.65 -6.96 -7.43
C ALA A 318 9.75 -7.73 -6.47
N LEU A 319 9.23 -8.90 -6.88
CA LEU A 319 8.17 -9.60 -6.15
C LEU A 319 8.59 -9.97 -4.72
N THR A 320 9.72 -10.65 -4.58
CA THR A 320 10.18 -11.13 -3.27
C THR A 320 10.52 -9.98 -2.31
N PRO A 321 11.29 -8.94 -2.70
CA PRO A 321 11.54 -7.79 -1.84
C PRO A 321 10.28 -7.06 -1.41
N ILE A 322 9.33 -6.80 -2.33
CA ILE A 322 8.06 -6.14 -2.00
C ILE A 322 7.28 -7.00 -0.99
N PHE A 323 7.22 -8.31 -1.21
CA PHE A 323 6.54 -9.24 -0.31
C PHE A 323 7.17 -9.28 1.09
N LEU A 324 8.50 -9.38 1.18
CA LEU A 324 9.19 -9.42 2.47
C LEU A 324 9.01 -8.10 3.24
N GLU A 325 9.02 -6.98 2.53
CA GLU A 325 8.79 -5.67 3.14
C GLU A 325 7.35 -5.49 3.63
N LEU A 326 6.38 -6.01 2.88
CA LEU A 326 4.98 -6.14 3.31
C LEU A 326 4.91 -6.93 4.63
N GLN A 327 5.56 -8.10 4.71
CA GLN A 327 5.55 -8.92 5.94
C GLN A 327 6.19 -8.21 7.13
N ARG A 328 7.31 -7.50 6.92
CA ARG A 328 7.97 -6.72 7.98
C ARG A 328 7.06 -5.62 8.52
N THR A 329 6.37 -4.93 7.62
CA THR A 329 5.39 -3.90 7.98
C THR A 329 4.28 -4.48 8.84
N LEU A 330 3.64 -5.56 8.41
CA LEU A 330 2.54 -6.17 9.16
C LEU A 330 2.97 -6.60 10.57
N ARG A 331 4.17 -7.18 10.70
CA ARG A 331 4.76 -7.52 12.01
C ARG A 331 5.07 -6.30 12.87
N SER A 332 5.47 -5.18 12.27
CA SER A 332 5.65 -3.92 13.01
C SER A 332 4.32 -3.42 13.56
N ARG A 333 3.26 -3.49 12.75
CA ARG A 333 1.90 -3.10 13.13
C ARG A 333 1.34 -3.93 14.28
N GLU A 334 1.61 -5.23 14.29
CA GLU A 334 1.22 -6.09 15.41
C GLU A 334 1.85 -5.63 16.74
N ARG A 335 3.10 -5.15 16.69
CA ARG A 335 3.83 -4.67 17.88
C ARG A 335 3.35 -3.31 18.37
N ASP A 336 3.11 -2.37 17.45
CA ASP A 336 2.65 -1.02 17.82
C ASP A 336 1.13 -0.96 18.07
N GLY A 337 0.39 -2.01 17.70
CA GLY A 337 -1.07 -2.08 17.84
C GLY A 337 -1.83 -1.28 16.78
N SER A 338 -1.13 -0.77 15.77
CA SER A 338 -1.69 0.03 14.70
C SER A 338 -2.36 -0.84 13.64
N ARG A 339 -3.48 -0.35 13.12
CA ARG A 339 -4.13 -0.89 11.92
C ARG A 339 -4.03 0.15 10.81
N VAL A 340 -3.66 -0.25 9.60
CA VAL A 340 -3.47 0.70 8.48
C VAL A 340 -4.25 0.21 7.28
N ARG A 341 -5.05 1.11 6.71
CA ARG A 341 -5.70 0.90 5.42
C ARG A 341 -5.32 2.03 4.48
N VAL A 342 -4.95 1.70 3.26
CA VAL A 342 -4.73 2.68 2.21
C VAL A 342 -6.02 2.79 1.41
N ASN A 343 -6.56 4.00 1.32
CA ASN A 343 -7.85 4.26 0.70
C ASN A 343 -7.66 4.80 -0.72
N THR A 344 -6.64 5.65 -0.91
CA THR A 344 -6.44 6.37 -2.17
C THR A 344 -4.96 6.35 -2.56
N ILE A 345 -4.72 6.13 -3.85
CA ILE A 345 -3.41 6.25 -4.48
C ILE A 345 -3.58 7.21 -5.65
N ASN A 346 -2.69 8.19 -5.76
CA ASN A 346 -2.67 9.17 -6.84
C ASN A 346 -1.24 9.32 -7.36
N ILE A 347 -1.00 8.93 -8.61
CA ILE A 347 0.28 9.17 -9.27
C ILE A 347 0.27 10.62 -9.77
N SER A 348 1.22 11.44 -9.32
CA SER A 348 1.29 12.87 -9.65
C SER A 348 2.12 13.15 -10.89
N ALA A 349 3.18 12.37 -11.12
CA ALA A 349 4.06 12.53 -12.27
C ALA A 349 4.78 11.21 -12.58
N CYS A 350 5.09 11.00 -13.86
CA CYS A 350 6.01 9.97 -14.33
C CYS A 350 6.91 10.55 -15.43
N THR A 351 8.15 10.09 -15.50
CA THR A 351 9.06 10.32 -16.62
C THR A 351 9.55 8.97 -17.13
N VAL A 352 9.32 8.69 -18.40
CA VAL A 352 9.55 7.36 -18.98
C VAL A 352 10.80 7.33 -19.85
N SER A 353 11.49 6.19 -19.83
CA SER A 353 12.54 5.87 -20.79
C SER A 353 12.48 4.42 -21.26
N ASP A 354 12.80 4.19 -22.53
CA ASP A 354 12.73 2.87 -23.14
C ASP A 354 13.88 1.96 -22.70
N LEU A 355 13.57 0.69 -22.47
CA LEU A 355 14.58 -0.35 -22.26
C LEU A 355 15.21 -0.76 -23.60
N LYS A 356 16.53 -0.63 -23.73
CA LYS A 356 17.23 -0.81 -25.02
C LYS A 356 17.30 -2.26 -25.52
N GLU A 357 17.24 -3.23 -24.61
CA GLU A 357 17.58 -4.65 -24.90
C GLU A 357 16.42 -5.63 -24.65
N ARG A 358 15.34 -5.17 -24.01
CA ARG A 358 14.21 -6.01 -23.59
C ARG A 358 12.89 -5.21 -23.66
N PRO A 359 11.74 -5.88 -23.86
CA PRO A 359 10.46 -5.18 -23.88
C PRO A 359 10.15 -4.55 -22.53
N GLY A 360 9.48 -3.40 -22.56
CA GLY A 360 9.11 -2.66 -21.37
C GLY A 360 9.79 -1.31 -21.27
N PHE A 361 9.60 -0.66 -20.13
CA PHE A 361 10.02 0.70 -19.90
C PHE A 361 10.48 0.90 -18.46
N GLU A 362 11.34 1.90 -18.28
CA GLU A 362 11.68 2.44 -16.97
C GLU A 362 10.84 3.70 -16.74
N ALA A 363 10.24 3.82 -15.55
CA ALA A 363 9.45 4.98 -15.17
C ALA A 363 9.93 5.52 -13.83
N LEU A 364 10.36 6.78 -13.80
CA LEU A 364 10.57 7.54 -12.57
C LEU A 364 9.25 8.21 -12.21
N CYS A 365 8.60 7.77 -11.14
CA CYS A 365 7.27 8.25 -10.79
C CYS A 365 7.18 8.73 -9.35
N GLU A 366 6.30 9.71 -9.16
CA GLU A 366 5.89 10.22 -7.85
C GLU A 366 4.42 9.88 -7.61
N TRP A 367 4.11 9.41 -6.41
CA TRP A 367 2.73 9.14 -6.03
C TRP A 367 2.46 9.45 -4.56
N GLN A 368 1.20 9.73 -4.26
CA GLN A 368 0.70 9.89 -2.91
C GLN A 368 -0.17 8.69 -2.55
N ALA A 369 0.07 8.12 -1.37
CA ALA A 369 -0.81 7.13 -0.76
C ALA A 369 -1.45 7.73 0.49
N SER A 370 -2.77 7.85 0.46
CA SER A 370 -3.59 8.32 1.58
C SER A 370 -4.29 7.14 2.22
N GLY A 371 -4.22 7.07 3.54
CA GLY A 371 -4.78 5.99 4.31
C GLY A 371 -5.13 6.39 5.72
N ARG A 372 -5.79 5.48 6.42
CA ARG A 372 -6.20 5.64 7.81
C ARG A 372 -5.42 4.69 8.69
N VAL A 373 -4.90 5.21 9.79
CA VAL A 373 -4.15 4.48 10.81
C VAL A 373 -4.92 4.51 12.12
N GLY A 374 -5.26 3.36 12.69
CA GLY A 374 -6.03 3.28 13.92
C GLY A 374 -5.27 2.63 15.05
N HIS A 375 -5.42 3.15 16.26
CA HIS A 375 -4.91 2.54 17.49
C HIS A 375 -5.72 3.08 18.67
N TRP A 376 -5.96 2.25 19.69
CA TRP A 376 -6.54 2.61 20.99
C TRP A 376 -7.78 3.52 20.92
N GLY A 377 -8.74 3.08 20.12
CA GLY A 377 -10.04 3.70 19.93
C GLY A 377 -10.12 4.95 19.07
N HIS A 378 -9.08 5.34 18.34
CA HIS A 378 -9.15 6.46 17.40
C HIS A 378 -8.38 6.19 16.11
N PHE A 379 -8.55 7.09 15.13
CA PHE A 379 -7.96 7.02 13.81
C PHE A 379 -7.25 8.32 13.45
N HIS A 380 -6.17 8.18 12.71
CA HIS A 380 -5.42 9.26 12.08
C HIS A 380 -5.45 9.05 10.57
N ASP A 381 -5.87 10.06 9.83
CA ASP A 381 -5.69 10.07 8.38
C ASP A 381 -4.25 10.52 8.07
N ARG A 382 -3.60 9.80 7.16
CA ARG A 382 -2.20 10.04 6.80
C ARG A 382 -2.04 9.98 5.29
N THR A 383 -1.27 10.93 4.76
CA THR A 383 -0.86 10.93 3.36
C THR A 383 0.66 10.93 3.30
N ASN A 384 1.21 9.98 2.55
CA ASN A 384 2.64 9.88 2.28
C ASN A 384 2.89 10.08 0.80
N SER A 385 3.89 10.89 0.48
CA SER A 385 4.42 11.08 -0.86
C SER A 385 5.64 10.18 -1.05
N TYR A 386 5.74 9.57 -2.22
CA TYR A 386 6.81 8.65 -2.58
C TYR A 386 7.38 9.03 -3.94
N ASN A 387 8.67 8.73 -4.13
CA ASN A 387 9.35 8.81 -5.42
C ASN A 387 10.16 7.52 -5.62
N ALA A 388 9.96 6.84 -6.76
CA ALA A 388 10.66 5.61 -7.10
C ALA A 388 10.92 5.48 -8.61
N THR A 389 11.96 4.73 -8.95
CA THR A 389 12.13 4.17 -10.30
C THR A 389 11.53 2.78 -10.35
N PHE A 390 10.69 2.55 -11.36
CA PHE A 390 10.08 1.28 -11.69
C PHE A 390 10.66 0.76 -12.99
N ILE A 391 10.93 -0.54 -13.06
CA ILE A 391 11.06 -1.25 -14.35
C ILE A 391 9.81 -2.10 -14.52
N ILE A 392 9.13 -1.89 -15.64
CA ILE A 392 7.85 -2.51 -15.97
C ILE A 392 8.03 -3.28 -17.28
N GLU A 393 7.77 -4.59 -17.23
CA GLU A 393 7.99 -5.50 -18.35
C GLU A 393 6.76 -6.38 -18.58
N PRO A 394 6.53 -6.85 -19.82
CA PRO A 394 5.53 -7.87 -20.08
C PRO A 394 5.90 -9.19 -19.41
N SER A 395 4.97 -9.78 -18.68
CA SER A 395 5.08 -11.10 -18.08
C SER A 395 3.77 -11.87 -18.28
N SER A 396 3.85 -12.99 -18.99
CA SER A 396 2.68 -13.83 -19.33
C SER A 396 1.52 -13.04 -19.99
N GLY A 397 1.84 -12.08 -20.88
CA GLY A 397 0.85 -11.27 -21.59
C GLY A 397 0.24 -10.11 -20.79
N THR A 398 0.76 -9.82 -19.60
CA THR A 398 0.32 -8.71 -18.73
C THR A 398 1.51 -7.85 -18.31
N TRP A 399 1.30 -6.54 -18.10
CA TRP A 399 2.33 -5.69 -17.52
C TRP A 399 2.57 -6.06 -16.06
N LYS A 400 3.84 -6.13 -15.63
CA LYS A 400 4.22 -6.33 -14.23
C LYS A 400 5.43 -5.49 -13.86
N ILE A 401 5.49 -5.10 -12.59
CA ILE A 401 6.69 -4.47 -12.00
C ILE A 401 7.73 -5.57 -11.80
N THR A 402 8.88 -5.45 -12.47
CA THR A 402 10.00 -6.39 -12.35
C THR A 402 11.13 -5.86 -11.50
N ARG A 403 11.23 -4.53 -11.35
CA ARG A 403 12.11 -3.86 -10.41
C ARG A 403 11.45 -2.62 -9.81
N LEU A 404 11.74 -2.35 -8.55
CA LEU A 404 11.30 -1.18 -7.80
C LEU A 404 12.47 -0.67 -6.98
N ASP A 405 12.93 0.54 -7.27
CA ASP A 405 13.96 1.24 -6.51
C ASP A 405 13.36 2.53 -5.93
N LEU A 406 13.06 2.53 -4.63
CA LEU A 406 12.48 3.69 -3.93
C LEU A 406 13.59 4.71 -3.60
N HIS A 407 13.41 5.96 -4.00
CA HIS A 407 14.40 7.03 -3.82
C HIS A 407 14.13 7.90 -2.60
N GLY A 408 12.86 8.12 -2.29
CA GLY A 408 12.47 9.04 -1.22
C GLY A 408 11.04 8.85 -0.74
N ARG A 409 10.82 9.27 0.50
CA ARG A 409 9.51 9.30 1.16
C ARG A 409 9.41 10.59 1.97
N GLU A 410 8.34 11.34 1.74
CA GLU A 410 8.01 12.51 2.55
C GLU A 410 6.62 12.32 3.15
N ARG A 411 6.52 12.55 4.46
CA ARG A 411 5.22 12.58 5.14
C ARG A 411 4.64 13.96 4.93
N ASN A 412 3.43 14.04 4.38
CA ASN A 412 2.72 15.32 4.31
C ASN A 412 1.75 15.41 5.51
N PRO A 413 2.06 16.22 6.54
CA PRO A 413 1.06 16.54 7.55
C PRO A 413 -0.03 17.37 6.87
N ASP A 414 -1.24 16.82 6.79
CA ASP A 414 -2.45 17.41 6.20
C ASP A 414 -2.52 17.51 4.67
N ALA A 415 -3.09 16.47 4.04
CA ALA A 415 -3.77 16.60 2.76
C ALA A 415 -5.29 16.53 3.00
N GLN A 416 -5.89 17.64 3.43
CA GLN A 416 -7.34 17.80 3.34
C GLN A 416 -7.76 17.65 1.87
N GLN A 417 -8.66 16.71 1.61
CA GLN A 417 -9.40 16.66 0.35
C GLN A 417 -10.16 17.99 0.21
N SER A 418 -9.70 18.84 -0.70
CA SER A 418 -10.49 19.95 -1.21
C SER A 418 -11.77 19.37 -1.81
N ALA A 419 -12.89 19.45 -1.07
CA ALA A 419 -14.19 19.09 -1.61
C ALA A 419 -14.48 19.94 -2.87
N PRO A 420 -15.03 19.35 -3.96
CA PRO A 420 -15.43 20.14 -5.11
C PRO A 420 -16.53 21.11 -4.69
N ARG A 421 -16.32 22.42 -4.90
CA ARG A 421 -17.40 23.41 -4.78
C ARG A 421 -18.47 23.02 -5.78
N LEU A 422 -19.69 22.78 -5.30
CA LEU A 422 -20.86 22.74 -6.16
C LEU A 422 -20.99 24.11 -6.86
N PRO A 423 -21.28 24.14 -8.17
CA PRO A 423 -21.59 25.40 -8.84
C PRO A 423 -22.90 25.97 -8.27
N GLU A 424 -22.89 27.27 -8.00
CA GLU A 424 -24.06 28.07 -7.58
C GLU A 424 -25.18 28.08 -8.62
#